data_AF-A0A2T9ZUD3-F1
#
_entry.id   AF-A0A2T9ZUD3-F1
#
_cell.length_a   1.000
_cell.length_b   1.000
_cell.length_c   1.000
_cell.angle_alpha   90.00
_cell.angle_beta   90.00
_cell.angle_gamma   90.00
#
_symmetry.space_group_name_H-M   'P 1'
#
loop_
_entity.id
_entity.type
_entity.pdbx_description
1 polymer ?
#
loop_
_entity_poly.entity_id
_entity_poly.type
_entity_poly.pdbx_seq_one_letter_code
_entity_poly.pdbx_strand_id
1 'polypeptide(L)' 'MTSILGLSLTALLIAGFIWFLPILLILRSRKTNGAEKLFWILAVIFVSWFAWILYLLLAPLGESRE' A
#
# COMPACT_ATOMS: atom_id res chain seq x y z
N MET A 1 -15.30 -20.88 -16.40
CA MET A 1 -13.94 -20.29 -16.43
C MET A 1 -13.99 -18.77 -16.53
N THR A 2 -14.77 -18.19 -17.45
CA THR A 2 -14.92 -16.72 -17.63
C THR A 2 -15.45 -15.98 -16.39
N SER A 3 -16.43 -16.53 -15.67
CA SER A 3 -16.99 -15.88 -14.47
C SER A 3 -15.99 -15.79 -13.30
N ILE A 4 -15.08 -16.76 -13.19
CA ILE A 4 -14.02 -16.78 -12.16
C ILE A 4 -12.99 -15.69 -12.47
N LEU A 5 -12.59 -15.57 -13.75
CA LEU A 5 -11.68 -14.51 -14.19
C LEU A 5 -12.29 -13.11 -13.99
N GLY A 6 -13.59 -12.94 -14.24
CA GLY A 6 -14.30 -11.69 -13.99
C GLY A 6 -14.32 -11.29 -12.51
N LEU A 7 -14.53 -12.26 -11.62
CA LEU A 7 -14.49 -12.04 -10.17
C LEU A 7 -13.08 -11.64 -9.70
N SER A 8 -12.05 -12.35 -10.18
CA SER A 8 -10.64 -12.06 -9.84
C SER A 8 -10.20 -10.67 -10.30
N LEU A 9 -10.58 -10.27 -11.52
CA LEU A 9 -10.31 -8.93 -12.04
C LEU A 9 -10.95 -7.86 -11.12
N THR A 10 -12.24 -8.04 -10.82
CA THR A 10 -12.99 -7.09 -9.99
C THR A 10 -12.36 -6.94 -8.60
N ALA A 11 -11.95 -8.05 -7.99
CA ALA A 11 -11.27 -8.06 -6.69
C ALA A 11 -9.92 -7.30 -6.74
N LEU A 12 -9.12 -7.50 -7.79
CA LEU A 12 -7.85 -6.79 -7.97
C LEU A 12 -8.04 -5.29 -8.14
N LEU A 13 -9.07 -4.85 -8.87
CA LEU A 13 -9.39 -3.43 -9.02
C LEU A 13 -9.80 -2.80 -7.70
N ILE A 14 -10.63 -3.48 -6.91
CA ILE A 14 -11.06 -3.01 -5.58
C ILE A 14 -9.85 -2.93 -4.64
N ALA A 15 -9.01 -3.96 -4.61
CA ALA A 15 -7.80 -3.97 -3.78
C ALA A 15 -6.84 -2.84 -4.17
N GLY A 16 -6.59 -2.65 -5.47
CA GLY A 16 -5.77 -1.55 -5.98
C GLY A 16 -6.35 -0.18 -5.63
N PHE A 17 -7.68 -0.02 -5.71
CA PHE A 17 -8.35 1.22 -5.34
C PHE A 17 -8.22 1.53 -3.84
N ILE A 18 -8.45 0.54 -2.97
CA ILE A 18 -8.29 0.68 -1.52
C ILE A 18 -6.84 1.03 -1.17
N TRP A 19 -5.88 0.39 -1.83
CA TRP A 19 -4.45 0.66 -1.63
C TRP A 19 -4.07 2.09 -2.04
N PHE A 20 -4.67 2.64 -3.10
CA PHE A 20 -4.41 4.01 -3.56
C PHE A 20 -5.18 5.09 -2.79
N LEU A 21 -6.23 4.72 -2.06
CA LEU A 21 -7.09 5.61 -1.29
C LEU A 21 -6.35 6.61 -0.38
N PRO A 22 -5.34 6.23 0.44
CA PRO A 22 -4.63 7.19 1.28
C PRO A 22 -3.94 8.31 0.48
N ILE A 23 -3.41 8.01 -0.70
CA ILE A 23 -2.80 9.01 -1.58
C ILE A 23 -3.87 10.00 -2.08
N LEU A 24 -5.04 9.49 -2.48
CA LEU A 24 -6.17 10.32 -2.92
C LEU A 24 -6.69 11.22 -1.79
N LEU A 25 -6.75 10.70 -0.55
CA LEU A 25 -7.17 11.47 0.62
C LEU A 25 -6.20 12.63 0.92
N ILE A 26 -4.89 12.40 0.81
CA ILE A 26 -3.88 13.44 0.97
C ILE A 26 -3.98 14.48 -0.15
N LEU A 27 -4.14 14.05 -1.41
CA LEU A 27 -4.31 14.95 -2.55
C LEU A 27 -5.54 15.85 -2.42
N ARG A 28 -6.68 15.29 -1.98
CA ARG A 28 -7.93 16.04 -1.78
C ARG A 28 -7.90 16.94 -0.55
N SER A 29 -7.07 16.62 0.45
CA SER A 29 -7.00 17.37 1.70
C SER A 29 -6.66 18.85 1.45
N ARG A 30 -7.41 19.75 2.09
CA ARG A 30 -7.05 21.18 2.18
C ARG A 30 -6.20 21.50 3.41
N LYS A 31 -5.85 20.50 4.23
CA LYS A 31 -5.07 20.68 5.46
C LYS A 31 -3.57 20.82 5.21
N THR A 32 -3.08 20.37 4.05
CA THR A 32 -1.66 20.34 3.69
C THR A 32 -1.45 21.10 2.38
N ASN A 33 -0.33 21.81 2.25
CA ASN A 33 0.00 22.61 1.06
C ASN A 33 1.07 21.92 0.19
N GLY A 34 1.24 22.35 -1.07
CA GLY A 34 1.96 21.65 -2.15
C GLY A 34 3.15 20.76 -1.76
N ALA A 35 4.19 21.33 -1.13
CA ALA A 35 5.37 20.57 -0.70
C ALA A 35 5.08 19.57 0.44
N GLU A 36 4.24 19.97 1.38
CA GLU A 36 3.79 19.13 2.50
C GLU A 36 2.98 17.93 2.01
N LYS A 37 2.13 18.11 0.98
CA LYS A 37 1.44 17.00 0.30
C LYS A 37 2.41 16.00 -0.30
N LEU A 38 3.44 16.48 -1.00
CA LEU A 38 4.46 15.62 -1.59
C LEU A 38 5.19 14.81 -0.52
N PHE A 39 5.53 15.42 0.61
CA PHE A 39 6.14 14.73 1.74
C PHE A 39 5.24 13.61 2.28
N TRP A 40 3.95 13.89 2.50
CA TRP A 40 3.01 12.89 3.01
C TRP A 40 2.77 11.75 2.02
N ILE A 41 2.68 12.04 0.72
CA ILE A 41 2.55 10.99 -0.32
C ILE A 41 3.80 10.11 -0.33
N LEU A 42 4.99 10.72 -0.30
CA LEU A 42 6.26 10.00 -0.26
C LEU A 42 6.36 9.13 0.99
N ALA A 43 5.95 9.65 2.16
CA ALA A 43 5.93 8.90 3.41
C ALA A 43 4.99 7.69 3.35
N VAL A 44 3.77 7.83 2.79
CA VAL A 44 2.82 6.72 2.62
C VAL A 44 3.39 5.63 1.70
N ILE A 45 4.00 6.02 0.58
CA ILE A 45 4.63 5.08 -0.36
C ILE A 45 5.80 4.37 0.33
N PHE A 46 6.64 5.14 1.04
CA PHE A 46 7.80 4.62 1.74
C PHE A 46 7.38 3.62 2.81
N VAL A 47 6.46 3.95 3.70
CA VAL A 47 6.02 3.04 4.78
C VAL A 47 5.37 1.77 4.22
N SER A 48 4.49 1.88 3.22
CA SER A 48 3.82 0.71 2.62
C SER A 48 4.82 -0.25 1.96
N TRP A 49 5.81 0.27 1.23
CA TRP A 49 6.77 -0.56 0.51
C TRP A 49 7.92 -1.03 1.41
N PHE A 50 8.34 -0.19 2.36
CA PHE A 50 9.41 -0.50 3.31
C PHE A 50 8.97 -1.52 4.36
N ALA A 51 7.67 -1.58 4.73
CA ALA A 51 7.15 -2.63 5.60
C ALA A 51 7.40 -4.04 5.03
N TRP A 52 7.35 -4.20 3.70
CA TRP A 52 7.66 -5.46 3.04
C TRP A 52 9.15 -5.81 3.15
N ILE A 53 10.04 -4.84 2.97
CA ILE A 53 11.49 -5.01 3.15
C ILE A 53 11.82 -5.40 4.59
N LEU A 54 11.22 -4.72 5.58
CA LEU A 54 11.36 -5.07 6.99
C LEU A 54 10.82 -6.47 7.28
N TYR A 55 9.68 -6.85 6.69
CA TYR A 55 9.17 -8.23 6.80
C TYR A 55 10.19 -9.24 6.27
N LEU A 56 10.79 -9.00 5.11
CA LEU A 56 11.83 -9.89 4.55
C LEU A 56 13.10 -9.94 5.42
N LEU A 57 13.44 -8.86 6.12
CA LEU A 57 14.62 -8.78 7.00
C LEU A 57 14.36 -9.35 8.40
N LEU A 58 13.16 -9.14 8.96
CA LEU A 58 12.78 -9.58 10.31
C LEU A 58 12.21 -11.01 10.33
N ALA A 59 11.48 -11.44 9.30
CA ALA A 59 10.96 -12.80 9.22
C ALA A 59 12.06 -13.89 9.41
N PRO A 60 13.25 -13.80 8.80
CA PRO A 60 14.30 -14.80 8.99
C PRO A 60 15.03 -14.73 10.35
N LEU A 61 14.67 -13.81 11.26
CA LEU A 61 15.31 -13.72 12.59
C LEU A 61 14.61 -14.57 13.66
N GLY A 62 13.50 -15.25 13.32
CA GLY A 62 12.69 -16.05 14.23
C GLY A 62 12.85 -17.56 14.12
N GLU A 63 13.74 -18.07 13.26
CA GLU A 63 13.92 -19.52 13.09
C GLU A 63 14.85 -20.10 14.16
N SER A 64 14.35 -20.12 15.40
CA SER A 64 14.85 -21.06 16.41
C SER A 64 14.28 -22.43 16.07
N ARG A 65 15.15 -23.32 15.60
CA ARG A 65 14.86 -24.71 15.23
C ARG A 65 14.19 -25.46 16.39
N GLU A 66 13.05 -26.08 16.10
CA GLU A 66 12.55 -27.29 16.78
C GLU A 66 12.29 -28.37 15.73
#